data_AF-A0A4Q3G044-F1
#
_entry.id   AF-A0A4Q3G044-F1
#
_cell.length_a   1.000
_cell.length_b   1.000
_cell.length_c   1.000
_cell.angle_alpha   90.00
_cell.angle_beta   90.00
_cell.angle_gamma   90.00
#
_symmetry.space_group_name_H-M   'P 1'
#
loop_
_entity.id
_entity.type
_entity.pdbx_description
1 polymer ?
#
loop_
_entity_poly.entity_id
_entity_poly.type
_entity_poly.pdbx_seq_one_letter_code
_entity_poly.pdbx_strand_id
1 'polypeptide(L)'
;MEKTFVAGREDRPGAAWLARFQAGRDEAARWYRGAGLTEPPTASECRAALQRYMPELLPCYDDVCCLVGDDDLAHRILSHYRPASLPHGCSQAIWLGKGGPALVRNYDYPLHIVSDRIEMTAWSERRVIAKSQRPWGGCLDGMNDDGLVASLTFGGSGRNGVGFAIILILRYVLETCRSVPEAVAALCRVPVAQPQNVMLLDRLGDYATLFLGPDRQPAVTQLRTCTNHQETVPTASNSALRRRVLDEALEASTMTLPS
;
A
#
# COMPACT_ATOMS: atom_id res chain seq x y z
N MET A 1 -2.56 23.39 -12.54
CA MET A 1 -2.46 22.93 -11.13
C MET A 1 -1.09 22.31 -10.98
N GLU A 2 -0.28 22.81 -10.05
CA GLU A 2 1.08 22.33 -9.80
C GLU A 2 1.12 21.65 -8.42
N LYS A 3 1.92 20.60 -8.28
CA LYS A 3 2.16 19.91 -7.00
C LYS A 3 3.66 19.74 -6.80
N THR A 4 4.17 20.21 -5.67
CA THR A 4 5.56 20.02 -5.28
C THR A 4 5.68 18.71 -4.52
N PHE A 5 6.61 17.85 -4.92
CA PHE A 5 6.93 16.62 -4.20
C PHE A 5 8.11 16.87 -3.26
N VAL A 6 8.03 16.31 -2.05
CA VAL A 6 9.05 16.49 -1.00
C VAL A 6 9.60 15.13 -0.59
N ALA A 7 10.92 14.98 -0.68
CA ALA A 7 11.63 13.84 -0.11
C ALA A 7 12.09 14.21 1.31
N GLY A 8 11.81 13.35 2.30
CA GLY A 8 12.22 13.60 3.68
C GLY A 8 12.60 12.34 4.43
N ARG A 9 13.56 12.46 5.35
CA ARG A 9 13.88 11.38 6.30
C ARG A 9 13.25 11.69 7.65
N GLU A 10 12.59 10.70 8.22
CA GLU A 10 11.98 10.77 9.55
C GLU A 10 11.96 9.37 10.14
N ASP A 11 13.02 9.02 10.85
CA ASP A 11 13.22 7.67 11.36
C ASP A 11 12.09 7.24 12.30
N ARG A 12 11.50 8.18 13.06
CA ARG A 12 10.35 7.95 13.94
C ARG A 12 9.35 9.12 13.88
N PRO A 13 8.05 8.87 14.06
CA PRO A 13 7.06 9.93 14.20
C PRO A 13 7.39 10.86 15.38
N GLY A 14 7.25 12.17 15.16
CA GLY A 14 7.49 13.20 16.17
C GLY A 14 6.74 14.49 15.84
N ALA A 15 7.23 15.64 16.30
CA ALA A 15 6.55 16.93 16.08
C ALA A 15 6.27 17.25 14.60
N ALA A 16 7.20 16.92 13.70
CA ALA A 16 7.02 17.14 12.27
C ALA A 16 5.91 16.23 11.69
N TRP A 17 5.85 14.97 12.12
CA TRP A 17 4.77 14.04 11.79
C TRP A 17 3.42 14.54 12.30
N LEU A 18 3.37 14.96 13.56
CA LEU A 18 2.14 15.48 14.17
C LEU A 18 1.62 16.71 13.42
N ALA A 19 2.49 17.66 13.06
CA ALA A 19 2.12 18.83 12.27
C ALA A 19 1.51 18.45 10.91
N ARG A 20 2.07 17.44 10.22
CA ARG A 20 1.52 16.95 8.94
C ARG A 20 0.19 16.21 9.12
N PHE A 21 0.03 15.43 10.19
CA PHE A 21 -1.24 14.81 10.52
C PHE A 21 -2.32 15.85 10.78
N GLN A 22 -2.03 16.84 11.62
CA GLN A 22 -2.95 17.96 11.93
C GLN A 22 -3.34 18.74 10.66
N ALA A 23 -2.37 19.06 9.80
CA ALA A 23 -2.63 19.76 8.54
C ALA A 23 -3.50 18.93 7.56
N GLY A 24 -3.38 17.60 7.59
CA GLY A 24 -4.14 16.67 6.73
C GLY A 24 -5.38 16.07 7.38
N ARG A 25 -5.72 16.47 8.61
CA ARG A 25 -6.69 15.76 9.46
C ARG A 25 -8.09 15.69 8.85
N ASP A 26 -8.58 16.78 8.28
CA ASP A 26 -9.93 16.81 7.70
C ASP A 26 -10.03 15.91 6.47
N GLU A 27 -8.97 15.83 5.67
CA GLU A 27 -8.90 14.94 4.52
C GLU A 27 -8.82 13.47 4.96
N ALA A 28 -7.99 13.19 5.98
CA ALA A 28 -7.91 11.88 6.61
C ALA A 28 -9.27 11.43 7.18
N ALA A 29 -10.01 12.34 7.82
CA ALA A 29 -11.34 12.07 8.33
C ALA A 29 -12.35 11.82 7.21
N ARG A 30 -12.30 12.59 6.10
CA ARG A 30 -13.13 12.34 4.91
C ARG A 30 -12.80 11.01 4.26
N TRP A 31 -11.53 10.66 4.14
CA TRP A 31 -11.09 9.35 3.63
C TRP A 31 -11.61 8.22 4.50
N TYR A 32 -11.42 8.34 5.83
CA TYR A 32 -11.78 7.29 6.77
C TYR A 32 -13.29 7.07 6.82
N ARG A 33 -14.07 8.16 6.97
CA ARG A 33 -15.53 8.10 7.06
C ARG A 33 -16.19 7.80 5.70
N GLY A 34 -15.65 8.39 4.63
CA GLY A 34 -16.20 8.38 3.28
C GLY A 34 -17.73 8.54 3.22
N ALA A 35 -18.34 7.85 2.25
CA ALA A 35 -19.78 7.67 2.16
C ALA A 35 -20.12 6.19 2.24
N GLY A 36 -21.23 5.84 2.90
CA GLY A 36 -21.76 4.47 2.91
C GLY A 36 -21.09 3.50 3.89
N LEU A 37 -20.35 3.98 4.90
CA LEU A 37 -19.98 3.13 6.02
C LEU A 37 -21.20 2.76 6.87
N THR A 38 -21.29 1.50 7.27
CA THR A 38 -22.06 1.10 8.46
C THR A 38 -21.42 1.67 9.72
N GLU A 39 -22.04 1.44 10.87
CA GLU A 39 -21.55 1.94 12.16
C GLU A 39 -20.03 1.71 12.30
N PRO A 40 -19.24 2.81 12.38
CA PRO A 40 -17.80 2.74 12.26
C PRO A 40 -17.18 2.21 13.56
N PRO A 41 -16.07 1.44 13.51
CA PRO A 41 -15.51 0.81 14.71
C PRO A 41 -15.03 1.87 15.70
N THR A 42 -15.02 1.53 16.98
CA THR A 42 -14.42 2.29 18.08
C THR A 42 -12.89 2.25 18.01
N ALA A 43 -12.19 3.18 18.67
CA ALA A 43 -10.73 3.13 18.79
C ALA A 43 -10.23 1.82 19.46
N SER A 44 -10.97 1.30 20.44
CA SER A 44 -10.64 0.03 21.10
C SER A 44 -10.71 -1.15 20.13
N GLU A 45 -11.76 -1.23 19.30
CA GLU A 45 -11.88 -2.28 18.28
C GLU A 45 -10.77 -2.16 17.22
N CYS A 46 -10.43 -0.94 16.82
CA CYS A 46 -9.32 -0.66 15.91
C CYS A 46 -7.98 -1.17 16.47
N ARG A 47 -7.67 -0.84 17.73
CA ARG A 47 -6.44 -1.27 18.40
C ARG A 47 -6.41 -2.79 18.60
N ALA A 48 -7.54 -3.40 18.98
CA ALA A 48 -7.65 -4.85 19.13
C ALA A 48 -7.43 -5.59 17.79
N ALA A 49 -7.91 -5.02 16.68
CA ALA A 49 -7.66 -5.57 15.35
C ALA A 49 -6.16 -5.51 15.00
N LEU A 50 -5.48 -4.38 15.26
CA LEU A 50 -4.03 -4.25 15.06
C LEU A 50 -3.27 -5.29 15.88
N GLN A 51 -3.58 -5.41 17.16
CA GLN A 51 -2.96 -6.39 18.06
C GLN A 51 -3.14 -7.83 17.54
N ARG A 52 -4.28 -8.15 16.93
CA ARG A 52 -4.56 -9.48 16.40
C ARG A 52 -3.79 -9.80 15.11
N TYR A 53 -3.71 -8.85 14.18
CA TYR A 53 -3.27 -9.15 12.81
C TYR A 53 -1.86 -8.61 12.47
N MET A 54 -1.46 -7.52 13.12
CA MET A 54 -0.18 -6.82 12.92
C MET A 54 0.40 -6.37 14.28
N PRO A 55 0.60 -7.29 15.24
CA PRO A 55 1.07 -6.93 16.59
C PRO A 55 2.40 -6.18 16.59
N GLU A 56 3.25 -6.40 15.59
CA GLU A 56 4.56 -5.74 15.46
C GLU A 56 4.43 -4.23 15.15
N LEU A 57 3.31 -3.77 14.59
CA LEU A 57 3.04 -2.33 14.40
C LEU A 57 2.40 -1.67 15.61
N LEU A 58 1.91 -2.45 16.58
CA LEU A 58 1.14 -1.91 17.70
C LEU A 58 1.94 -0.86 18.52
N PRO A 59 3.25 -1.03 18.80
CA PRO A 59 4.02 0.00 19.48
C PRO A 59 4.07 1.33 18.71
N CYS A 60 4.33 1.28 17.40
CA CYS A 60 4.35 2.48 16.56
C CYS A 60 2.97 3.15 16.49
N TYR A 61 1.89 2.36 16.46
CA TYR A 61 0.52 2.87 16.53
C TYR A 61 0.24 3.57 17.85
N ASP A 62 0.60 2.94 18.98
CA ASP A 62 0.41 3.53 20.31
C ASP A 62 1.22 4.84 20.46
N ASP A 63 2.45 4.89 19.94
CA ASP A 63 3.28 6.11 19.93
C ASP A 63 2.61 7.26 19.16
N VAL A 64 2.09 7.02 17.96
CA VAL A 64 1.38 8.08 17.21
C VAL A 64 0.04 8.44 17.83
N CYS A 65 -0.64 7.51 18.48
CA CYS A 65 -1.84 7.78 19.28
C CYS A 65 -1.52 8.70 20.47
N CYS A 66 -0.39 8.49 21.15
CA CYS A 66 0.08 9.39 22.19
C CYS A 66 0.38 10.80 21.65
N LEU A 67 0.96 10.92 20.43
CA LEU A 67 1.24 12.22 19.80
C LEU A 67 -0.03 13.01 19.49
N VAL A 68 -1.10 12.34 19.05
CA VAL A 68 -2.37 13.02 18.72
C VAL A 68 -3.26 13.27 19.95
N GLY A 69 -2.94 12.67 21.09
CA GLY A 69 -3.66 12.87 22.35
C GLY A 69 -5.00 12.14 22.43
N ASP A 70 -5.90 12.64 23.27
CA ASP A 70 -7.24 12.08 23.50
C ASP A 70 -8.18 12.42 22.33
N ASP A 71 -8.07 11.61 21.27
CA ASP A 71 -8.76 11.83 20.02
C ASP A 71 -9.19 10.50 19.39
N ASP A 72 -10.37 10.02 19.78
CA ASP A 72 -10.95 8.75 19.32
C ASP A 72 -10.94 8.64 17.78
N LEU A 73 -11.32 9.71 17.08
CA LEU A 73 -11.35 9.70 15.62
C LEU A 73 -9.94 9.57 15.03
N ALA A 74 -8.95 10.27 15.57
CA ALA A 74 -7.57 10.14 15.12
C ALA A 74 -7.06 8.72 15.29
N HIS A 75 -7.32 8.10 16.45
CA HIS A 75 -6.89 6.72 16.73
C HIS A 75 -7.50 5.73 15.74
N ARG A 76 -8.74 5.96 15.33
CA ARG A 76 -9.44 5.14 14.33
C ARG A 76 -8.92 5.35 12.92
N ILE A 77 -8.66 6.61 12.55
CA ILE A 77 -8.02 6.96 11.28
C ILE A 77 -6.64 6.27 11.15
N LEU A 78 -5.81 6.37 12.19
CA LEU A 78 -4.44 5.85 12.23
C LEU A 78 -4.37 4.32 12.27
N SER A 79 -5.44 3.64 12.64
CA SER A 79 -5.50 2.17 12.56
C SER A 79 -5.73 1.65 11.14
N HIS A 80 -6.22 2.52 10.24
CA HIS A 80 -6.67 2.17 8.90
C HIS A 80 -7.65 0.97 8.88
N TYR A 81 -8.34 0.70 9.99
CA TYR A 81 -9.25 -0.42 10.11
C TYR A 81 -10.67 -0.02 9.69
N ARG A 82 -11.24 -0.79 8.76
CA ARG A 82 -12.56 -0.57 8.15
C ARG A 82 -12.73 0.86 7.56
N PRO A 83 -11.79 1.35 6.73
CA PRO A 83 -11.97 2.64 6.06
C PRO A 83 -13.09 2.57 5.02
N ALA A 84 -13.55 3.72 4.55
CA ALA A 84 -14.43 3.79 3.39
C ALA A 84 -13.71 3.39 2.09
N SER A 85 -14.52 3.04 1.08
CA SER A 85 -14.02 2.58 -0.21
C SER A 85 -13.57 3.75 -1.09
N LEU A 86 -12.31 3.74 -1.56
CA LEU A 86 -11.83 4.65 -2.61
C LEU A 86 -11.10 3.88 -3.73
N PRO A 87 -11.69 3.74 -4.93
CA PRO A 87 -11.04 3.10 -6.07
C PRO A 87 -10.12 4.07 -6.84
N HIS A 88 -8.89 3.65 -7.15
CA HIS A 88 -7.92 4.41 -7.97
C HIS A 88 -7.14 3.52 -8.96
N GLY A 89 -6.71 4.08 -10.09
CA GLY A 89 -6.03 3.36 -11.18
C GLY A 89 -4.50 3.34 -11.05
N CYS A 90 -3.85 2.24 -11.45
CA CYS A 90 -2.39 2.04 -11.42
C CYS A 90 -1.97 0.95 -12.43
N SER A 91 -0.70 0.95 -12.84
CA SER A 91 -0.04 -0.12 -13.62
C SER A 91 1.25 -0.55 -12.91
N GLN A 92 1.57 -1.84 -12.91
CA GLN A 92 2.82 -2.37 -12.32
C GLN A 92 3.36 -3.55 -13.13
N ALA A 93 4.69 -3.68 -13.16
CA ALA A 93 5.40 -4.73 -13.88
C ALA A 93 6.70 -5.14 -13.16
N ILE A 94 7.07 -6.41 -13.32
CA ILE A 94 8.33 -6.99 -12.86
C ILE A 94 9.25 -7.24 -14.04
N TRP A 95 10.40 -6.60 -13.98
CA TRP A 95 11.49 -6.72 -14.92
C TRP A 95 12.59 -7.61 -14.34
N LEU A 96 12.96 -8.68 -15.04
CA LEU A 96 14.04 -9.60 -14.66
C LEU A 96 15.16 -9.52 -15.70
N GLY A 97 15.77 -8.35 -15.83
CA GLY A 97 16.80 -8.10 -16.84
C GLY A 97 18.21 -8.43 -16.36
N LYS A 98 19.17 -8.40 -17.29
CA LYS A 98 20.60 -8.65 -17.01
C LYS A 98 21.21 -7.70 -15.97
N GLY A 99 20.70 -6.48 -15.86
CA GLY A 99 21.12 -5.49 -14.87
C GLY A 99 20.56 -5.72 -13.46
N GLY A 100 19.74 -6.76 -13.27
CA GLY A 100 19.09 -7.09 -12.01
C GLY A 100 17.57 -6.96 -12.07
N PRO A 101 16.89 -7.48 -11.03
CA PRO A 101 15.44 -7.40 -10.91
C PRO A 101 14.99 -5.97 -10.63
N ALA A 102 13.88 -5.55 -11.23
CA ALA A 102 13.25 -4.27 -10.95
C ALA A 102 11.72 -4.40 -10.92
N LEU A 103 11.09 -3.73 -9.96
CA LEU A 103 9.66 -3.51 -9.92
C LEU A 103 9.39 -2.10 -10.41
N VAL A 104 8.59 -1.97 -11.47
CA VAL A 104 8.25 -0.69 -12.09
C VAL A 104 6.76 -0.43 -11.91
N ARG A 105 6.40 0.79 -11.53
CA ARG A 105 5.01 1.20 -11.30
C ARG A 105 4.72 2.60 -11.81
N ASN A 106 3.52 2.76 -12.37
CA ASN A 106 2.90 4.05 -12.66
C ASN A 106 1.65 4.28 -11.79
N TYR A 107 1.47 5.54 -11.39
CA TYR A 107 0.29 6.04 -10.70
C TYR A 107 -0.61 6.86 -11.62
N ASP A 108 -1.89 6.46 -11.69
CA ASP A 108 -2.92 7.22 -12.40
C ASP A 108 -3.85 7.89 -11.38
N TYR A 109 -3.36 8.96 -10.75
CA TYR A 109 -4.09 9.69 -9.71
C TYR A 109 -4.32 11.16 -10.07
N PRO A 110 -5.48 11.75 -9.71
CA PRO A 110 -5.66 13.20 -9.73
C PRO A 110 -4.65 13.88 -8.80
N LEU A 111 -3.99 14.93 -9.29
CA LEU A 111 -2.93 15.63 -8.55
C LEU A 111 -3.34 16.02 -7.13
N HIS A 112 -4.58 16.45 -6.90
CA HIS A 112 -5.04 16.86 -5.57
C HIS A 112 -5.11 15.72 -4.54
N ILE A 113 -5.24 14.46 -4.96
CA ILE A 113 -5.34 13.27 -4.10
C ILE A 113 -3.97 12.66 -3.79
N VAL A 114 -3.01 12.81 -4.70
CA VAL A 114 -1.66 12.24 -4.52
C VAL A 114 -0.96 12.90 -3.34
N SER A 115 -0.53 12.14 -2.35
CA SER A 115 0.34 12.71 -1.30
C SER A 115 1.65 13.18 -1.93
N ASP A 116 2.14 14.34 -1.53
CA ASP A 116 3.37 14.97 -2.03
C ASP A 116 4.65 14.29 -1.52
N ARG A 117 4.57 13.53 -0.43
CA ARG A 117 5.75 13.01 0.27
C ARG A 117 6.30 11.73 -0.33
N ILE A 118 7.63 11.65 -0.40
CA ILE A 118 8.42 10.42 -0.46
C ILE A 118 9.24 10.41 0.82
N GLU A 119 9.21 9.33 1.58
CA GLU A 119 9.85 9.30 2.90
C GLU A 119 10.79 8.12 3.08
N MET A 120 11.86 8.37 3.83
CA MET A 120 12.70 7.34 4.44
C MET A 120 12.38 7.28 5.93
N THR A 121 11.96 6.13 6.43
CA THR A 121 11.57 5.89 7.83
C THR A 121 12.36 4.74 8.44
N ALA A 122 12.30 4.58 9.76
CA ALA A 122 12.83 3.43 10.50
C ALA A 122 11.92 3.11 11.70
N TRP A 123 10.61 3.01 11.46
CA TRP A 123 9.60 2.94 12.53
C TRP A 123 9.73 1.65 13.34
N SER A 124 10.00 0.53 12.66
CA SER A 124 10.21 -0.79 13.27
C SER A 124 11.68 -1.24 13.14
N GLU A 125 12.62 -0.29 13.33
CA GLU A 125 14.09 -0.46 13.16
C GLU A 125 14.56 -0.63 11.72
N ARG A 126 13.79 -1.32 10.87
CA ARG A 126 14.11 -1.49 9.45
C ARG A 126 13.93 -0.18 8.69
N ARG A 127 14.90 0.19 7.84
CA ARG A 127 14.74 1.38 7.01
C ARG A 127 13.83 1.09 5.83
N VAL A 128 12.90 1.99 5.56
CA VAL A 128 11.95 1.88 4.44
C VAL A 128 11.90 3.20 3.70
N ILE A 129 12.21 3.17 2.40
CA ILE A 129 11.87 4.25 1.47
C ILE A 129 10.50 3.97 0.86
N ALA A 130 9.59 4.93 0.90
CA ALA A 130 8.24 4.70 0.43
C ALA A 130 7.56 5.95 -0.12
N LYS A 131 6.63 5.73 -1.05
CA LYS A 131 5.64 6.74 -1.40
C LYS A 131 4.55 6.77 -0.33
N SER A 132 4.68 7.68 0.62
CA SER A 132 3.71 7.87 1.71
C SER A 132 2.33 8.17 1.19
N GLN A 133 1.31 7.76 1.95
CA GLN A 133 -0.06 8.14 1.68
C GLN A 133 -0.80 8.51 2.96
N ARG A 134 -1.62 9.57 2.85
CA ARG A 134 -2.57 9.96 3.89
C ARG A 134 -3.50 8.79 4.25
N PRO A 135 -3.88 8.61 5.52
CA PRO A 135 -3.73 9.56 6.64
C PRO A 135 -2.39 9.54 7.40
N TRP A 136 -1.28 9.15 6.76
CA TRP A 136 0.07 9.05 7.33
C TRP A 136 0.19 7.86 8.27
N GLY A 137 1.10 6.95 7.96
CA GLY A 137 1.11 5.60 8.53
C GLY A 137 1.06 4.52 7.44
N GLY A 138 0.49 4.84 6.27
CA GLY A 138 0.49 3.95 5.11
C GLY A 138 1.42 4.40 3.99
N CYS A 139 1.68 3.49 3.04
CA CYS A 139 2.37 3.78 1.80
C CYS A 139 1.67 3.13 0.61
N LEU A 140 1.88 3.69 -0.57
CA LEU A 140 1.36 3.09 -1.80
C LEU A 140 2.37 2.12 -2.42
N ASP A 141 3.67 2.42 -2.35
CA ASP A 141 4.78 1.55 -2.73
C ASP A 141 6.00 1.85 -1.86
N GLY A 142 7.01 0.98 -1.90
CA GLY A 142 8.30 1.23 -1.28
C GLY A 142 9.26 0.06 -1.36
N MET A 143 10.43 0.27 -0.78
CA MET A 143 11.51 -0.70 -0.64
C MET A 143 12.09 -0.61 0.77
N ASN A 144 12.42 -1.73 1.38
CA ASN A 144 13.14 -1.77 2.65
C ASN A 144 14.64 -2.05 2.47
N ASP A 145 15.45 -1.89 3.52
CA ASP A 145 16.91 -2.11 3.44
C ASP A 145 17.32 -3.59 3.39
N ASP A 146 16.35 -4.52 3.51
CA ASP A 146 16.51 -5.91 3.09
C ASP A 146 16.34 -6.09 1.56
N GLY A 147 15.97 -5.05 0.83
CA GLY A 147 15.79 -5.09 -0.63
C GLY A 147 14.46 -5.72 -1.07
N LEU A 148 13.50 -5.89 -0.15
CA LEU A 148 12.13 -6.23 -0.48
C LEU A 148 11.42 -4.98 -1.00
N VAL A 149 10.77 -5.11 -2.15
CA VAL A 149 9.97 -4.07 -2.82
C VAL A 149 8.51 -4.52 -2.84
N ALA A 150 7.60 -3.59 -2.56
CA ALA A 150 6.17 -3.85 -2.63
C ALA A 150 5.44 -2.70 -3.34
N SER A 151 4.45 -3.05 -4.15
CA SER A 151 3.55 -2.11 -4.79
C SER A 151 2.14 -2.69 -4.88
N LEU A 152 1.15 -1.85 -5.18
CA LEU A 152 -0.25 -2.24 -5.27
C LEU A 152 -0.96 -1.69 -6.51
N THR A 153 -2.08 -2.29 -6.86
CA THR A 153 -3.09 -1.71 -7.75
C THR A 153 -4.49 -2.05 -7.22
N PHE A 154 -5.48 -1.27 -7.61
CA PHE A 154 -6.88 -1.60 -7.31
C PHE A 154 -7.29 -2.96 -7.88
N GLY A 155 -8.02 -3.78 -7.11
CA GLY A 155 -8.41 -5.14 -7.50
C GLY A 155 -9.58 -5.24 -8.48
N GLY A 156 -10.13 -4.11 -8.94
CA GLY A 156 -11.16 -4.08 -9.99
C GLY A 156 -12.61 -4.17 -9.50
N SER A 157 -12.87 -4.12 -8.19
CA SER A 157 -14.22 -4.14 -7.62
C SER A 157 -14.36 -3.16 -6.46
N GLY A 158 -15.47 -2.41 -6.43
CA GLY A 158 -15.78 -1.41 -5.39
C GLY A 158 -16.27 -2.01 -4.06
N ARG A 159 -16.26 -3.34 -3.93
CA ARG A 159 -16.66 -4.05 -2.70
C ARG A 159 -15.83 -3.58 -1.51
N ASN A 160 -16.50 -3.45 -0.37
CA ASN A 160 -15.89 -3.11 0.91
C ASN A 160 -16.35 -4.11 1.97
N GLY A 161 -15.42 -4.69 2.71
CA GLY A 161 -15.67 -5.64 3.78
C GLY A 161 -14.90 -5.30 5.04
N VAL A 162 -14.73 -6.29 5.92
CA VAL A 162 -14.07 -6.10 7.21
C VAL A 162 -12.57 -6.39 7.08
N GLY A 163 -11.75 -5.35 7.20
CA GLY A 163 -10.29 -5.48 7.12
C GLY A 163 -9.58 -4.14 7.20
N PHE A 164 -8.29 -4.14 6.90
CA PHE A 164 -7.45 -2.94 6.89
C PHE A 164 -7.33 -2.33 5.50
N ALA A 165 -7.04 -1.03 5.44
CA ALA A 165 -6.58 -0.40 4.22
C ALA A 165 -5.27 -1.04 3.76
N ILE A 166 -5.18 -1.38 2.48
CA ILE A 166 -3.99 -2.00 1.89
C ILE A 166 -2.72 -1.15 2.05
N ILE A 167 -2.85 0.17 2.14
CA ILE A 167 -1.70 1.07 2.34
C ILE A 167 -1.02 0.87 3.69
N LEU A 168 -1.76 0.49 4.74
CA LEU A 168 -1.17 0.15 6.03
C LEU A 168 -0.55 -1.25 5.98
N ILE A 169 -1.21 -2.19 5.29
CA ILE A 169 -0.69 -3.55 5.12
C ILE A 169 0.64 -3.53 4.33
N LEU A 170 0.77 -2.69 3.28
CA LEU A 170 2.04 -2.54 2.57
C LEU A 170 3.14 -1.97 3.48
N ARG A 171 2.80 -0.96 4.29
CA ARG A 171 3.74 -0.44 5.29
C ARG A 171 4.17 -1.56 6.24
N TYR A 172 3.22 -2.34 6.78
CA TYR A 172 3.50 -3.47 7.64
C TYR A 172 4.48 -4.46 7.02
N VAL A 173 4.22 -4.87 5.77
CA VAL A 173 5.08 -5.81 5.05
C VAL A 173 6.50 -5.26 4.90
N LEU A 174 6.66 -3.99 4.50
CA LEU A 174 7.97 -3.38 4.34
C LEU A 174 8.70 -3.20 5.69
N GLU A 175 7.97 -2.90 6.76
CA GLU A 175 8.52 -2.72 8.12
C GLU A 175 8.83 -4.04 8.83
N THR A 176 8.29 -5.19 8.40
CA THR A 176 8.47 -6.47 9.12
C THR A 176 9.10 -7.61 8.30
N CYS A 177 8.88 -7.69 6.99
CA CYS A 177 9.34 -8.79 6.15
C CYS A 177 10.68 -8.50 5.46
N ARG A 178 11.47 -9.54 5.23
CA ARG A 178 12.79 -9.47 4.57
C ARG A 178 12.79 -9.98 3.13
N SER A 179 11.83 -10.84 2.80
CA SER A 179 11.81 -11.61 1.55
C SER A 179 10.38 -11.76 1.02
N VAL A 180 10.27 -12.20 -0.24
CA VAL A 180 8.95 -12.46 -0.85
C VAL A 180 8.17 -13.54 -0.09
N PRO A 181 8.74 -14.69 0.33
CA PRO A 181 8.00 -15.69 1.10
C PRO A 181 7.42 -15.16 2.42
N GLU A 182 8.17 -14.36 3.17
CA GLU A 182 7.68 -13.73 4.41
C GLU A 182 6.52 -12.76 4.13
N ALA A 183 6.68 -11.93 3.10
CA ALA A 183 5.68 -10.96 2.68
C ALA A 183 4.38 -11.63 2.19
N VAL A 184 4.49 -12.73 1.43
CA VAL A 184 3.34 -13.55 1.01
C VAL A 184 2.62 -14.10 2.24
N ALA A 185 3.35 -14.64 3.22
CA ALA A 185 2.74 -15.18 4.44
C ALA A 185 2.00 -14.09 5.24
N ALA A 186 2.58 -12.88 5.36
CA ALA A 186 1.94 -11.74 6.01
C ALA A 186 0.66 -11.30 5.28
N LEU A 187 0.73 -11.10 3.96
CA LEU A 187 -0.41 -10.69 3.13
C LEU A 187 -1.54 -11.73 3.14
N CYS A 188 -1.21 -13.02 3.23
CA CYS A 188 -2.22 -14.07 3.30
C CYS A 188 -2.96 -14.12 4.65
N ARG A 189 -2.38 -13.57 5.71
CA ARG A 189 -2.94 -13.58 7.08
C ARG A 189 -3.78 -12.35 7.38
N VAL A 190 -3.41 -11.18 6.87
CA VAL A 190 -4.02 -9.89 7.24
C VAL A 190 -5.26 -9.61 6.37
N PRO A 191 -6.45 -9.38 6.95
CA PRO A 191 -7.65 -9.13 6.18
C PRO A 191 -7.61 -7.74 5.52
N VAL A 192 -7.88 -7.68 4.22
CA VAL A 192 -7.98 -6.42 3.47
C VAL A 192 -9.44 -5.96 3.37
N ALA A 193 -9.69 -4.67 3.56
CA ALA A 193 -11.04 -4.11 3.47
C ALA A 193 -11.60 -4.12 2.03
N GLN A 194 -10.74 -4.02 1.03
CA GLN A 194 -11.12 -3.86 -0.37
C GLN A 194 -10.32 -4.81 -1.28
N PRO A 195 -10.85 -5.18 -2.45
CA PRO A 195 -10.09 -5.89 -3.48
C PRO A 195 -8.86 -5.09 -3.93
N GLN A 196 -7.69 -5.70 -3.82
CA GLN A 196 -6.39 -5.08 -4.13
C GLN A 196 -5.45 -6.12 -4.71
N ASN A 197 -4.51 -5.67 -5.53
CA ASN A 197 -3.45 -6.52 -6.07
C ASN A 197 -2.11 -6.03 -5.54
N VAL A 198 -1.26 -6.91 -5.05
CA VAL A 198 0.07 -6.56 -4.54
C VAL A 198 1.13 -7.28 -5.37
N MET A 199 2.12 -6.54 -5.86
CA MET A 199 3.33 -7.14 -6.42
C MET A 199 4.47 -7.02 -5.42
N LEU A 200 5.21 -8.10 -5.25
CA LEU A 200 6.39 -8.22 -4.41
C LEU A 200 7.58 -8.61 -5.28
N LEU A 201 8.76 -8.09 -4.93
CA LEU A 201 10.03 -8.46 -5.54
C LEU A 201 11.13 -8.33 -4.48
N ASP A 202 12.06 -9.28 -4.40
CA ASP A 202 13.24 -9.12 -3.55
C ASP A 202 14.55 -9.04 -4.34
N ARG A 203 15.65 -8.81 -3.61
CA ARG A 203 17.00 -8.66 -4.17
C ARG A 203 17.50 -9.91 -4.93
N LEU A 204 16.93 -11.08 -4.67
CA LEU A 204 17.30 -12.33 -5.35
C LEU A 204 16.52 -12.50 -6.66
N GLY A 205 15.57 -11.61 -6.93
CA GLY A 205 14.67 -11.69 -8.07
C GLY A 205 13.48 -12.62 -7.85
N ASP A 206 13.29 -13.11 -6.62
CA ASP A 206 12.06 -13.84 -6.29
C ASP A 206 10.90 -12.85 -6.25
N TYR A 207 9.72 -13.28 -6.69
CA TYR A 207 8.60 -12.39 -6.85
C TYR A 207 7.25 -13.08 -6.68
N ALA A 208 6.22 -12.28 -6.42
CA ALA A 208 4.84 -12.75 -6.35
C ALA A 208 3.86 -11.64 -6.70
N THR A 209 2.77 -12.01 -7.36
CA THR A 209 1.59 -11.15 -7.54
C THR A 209 0.43 -11.76 -6.78
N LEU A 210 -0.07 -11.04 -5.78
CA LEU A 210 -1.17 -11.47 -4.93
C LEU A 210 -2.45 -10.72 -5.29
N PHE A 211 -3.55 -11.46 -5.39
CA PHE A 211 -4.90 -10.93 -5.50
C PHE A 211 -5.62 -11.12 -4.16
N LEU A 212 -5.94 -9.99 -3.52
CA LEU A 212 -6.50 -9.91 -2.18
C LEU A 212 -7.93 -9.36 -2.26
N GLY A 213 -8.77 -9.70 -1.29
CA GLY A 213 -10.10 -9.13 -1.13
C GLY A 213 -10.79 -9.61 0.14
N PRO A 214 -11.83 -8.90 0.63
CA PRO A 214 -12.48 -9.21 1.90
C PRO A 214 -13.24 -10.55 1.94
N ASP A 215 -13.71 -11.03 0.78
CA ASP A 215 -14.59 -12.21 0.68
C ASP A 215 -13.92 -13.36 -0.09
N ARG A 216 -12.59 -13.41 -0.11
CA ARG A 216 -11.84 -14.43 -0.85
C ARG A 216 -10.60 -14.90 -0.12
N GLN A 217 -10.18 -16.12 -0.42
CA GLN A 217 -8.81 -16.52 -0.13
C GLN A 217 -7.86 -15.73 -1.05
N PRO A 218 -6.73 -15.25 -0.50
CA PRO A 218 -5.64 -14.69 -1.29
C PRO A 218 -5.23 -15.66 -2.42
N ALA A 219 -5.14 -15.19 -3.66
CA ALA A 219 -4.49 -15.95 -4.72
C ALA A 219 -3.07 -15.44 -4.93
N VAL A 220 -2.10 -16.34 -4.87
CA VAL A 220 -0.69 -16.06 -5.13
C VAL A 220 -0.37 -16.55 -6.54
N THR A 221 0.22 -15.68 -7.35
CA THR A 221 0.55 -15.96 -8.76
C THR A 221 1.97 -15.50 -9.08
N GLN A 222 2.50 -15.97 -10.21
CA GLN A 222 3.79 -15.55 -10.77
C GLN A 222 3.62 -14.61 -11.98
N LEU A 223 2.54 -13.83 -11.99
CA LEU A 223 2.29 -12.84 -13.04
C LEU A 223 3.31 -11.69 -12.92
N ARG A 224 3.92 -11.32 -14.05
CA ARG A 224 4.90 -10.22 -14.13
C ARG A 224 4.28 -8.86 -14.47
N THR A 225 2.99 -8.82 -14.75
CA THR A 225 2.25 -7.57 -14.98
C THR A 225 0.94 -7.60 -14.22
N CYS A 226 0.55 -6.45 -13.70
CA CYS A 226 -0.75 -6.29 -13.07
C CYS A 226 -1.24 -4.85 -13.24
N THR A 227 -2.52 -4.70 -13.53
CA THR A 227 -3.20 -3.40 -13.57
C THR A 227 -4.39 -3.44 -12.62
N ASN A 228 -5.54 -2.87 -12.98
CA ASN A 228 -6.67 -2.68 -12.07
C ASN A 228 -7.75 -3.77 -12.16
N HIS A 229 -7.34 -5.03 -12.27
CA HIS A 229 -8.22 -6.20 -12.30
C HIS A 229 -7.46 -7.41 -11.74
N GLN A 230 -8.21 -8.43 -11.30
CA GLN A 230 -7.66 -9.69 -10.78
C GLN A 230 -7.69 -10.77 -11.87
N GLU A 231 -8.19 -11.97 -11.58
CA GLU A 231 -8.25 -13.08 -12.53
C GLU A 231 -9.19 -12.77 -13.71
N THR A 232 -10.35 -12.17 -13.41
CA THR A 232 -11.35 -11.84 -14.42
C THR A 232 -10.99 -10.51 -15.09
N VAL A 233 -10.73 -10.57 -16.39
CA VAL A 233 -10.46 -9.39 -17.22
C VAL A 233 -11.80 -8.76 -17.64
N PRO A 234 -12.08 -7.50 -17.30
CA PRO A 234 -13.31 -6.85 -17.73
C PRO A 234 -13.28 -6.56 -19.25
N THR A 235 -14.40 -6.82 -19.93
CA THR A 235 -14.56 -6.55 -21.37
C THR A 235 -14.37 -5.06 -21.67
N ALA A 236 -13.64 -4.74 -22.75
CA ALA A 236 -13.39 -3.36 -23.20
C ALA A 236 -12.80 -2.43 -22.11
N SER A 237 -11.89 -2.95 -21.27
CA SER A 237 -11.28 -2.18 -20.18
C SER A 237 -9.94 -1.55 -20.56
N ASN A 238 -9.77 -0.25 -20.27
CA ASN A 238 -8.46 0.41 -20.31
C ASN A 238 -7.42 -0.29 -19.42
N SER A 239 -7.87 -0.94 -18.33
CA SER A 239 -7.03 -1.75 -17.44
C SER A 239 -6.44 -2.96 -18.18
N ALA A 240 -7.28 -3.66 -18.96
CA ALA A 240 -6.87 -4.80 -19.77
C ALA A 240 -5.95 -4.37 -20.92
N LEU A 241 -6.25 -3.24 -21.57
CA LEU A 241 -5.40 -2.68 -22.61
C LEU A 241 -4.00 -2.35 -22.08
N ARG A 242 -3.90 -1.62 -20.96
CA ARG A 242 -2.61 -1.29 -20.33
C ARG A 242 -1.81 -2.54 -19.97
N ARG A 243 -2.48 -3.59 -19.49
CA ARG A 243 -1.80 -4.86 -19.17
C ARG A 243 -1.19 -5.50 -20.41
N ARG A 244 -1.94 -5.58 -21.53
CA ARG A 244 -1.41 -6.11 -22.80
C ARG A 244 -0.17 -5.34 -23.28
N VAL A 245 -0.21 -4.01 -23.21
CA VAL A 245 0.94 -3.17 -23.59
C VAL A 245 2.17 -3.46 -22.70
N LEU A 246 1.96 -3.67 -21.39
CA LEU A 246 3.05 -4.06 -20.50
C LEU A 246 3.61 -5.44 -20.85
N ASP A 247 2.75 -6.41 -21.13
CA ASP A 247 3.17 -7.77 -21.51
C ASP A 247 4.01 -7.72 -22.80
N GLU A 248 3.53 -7.01 -23.83
CA GLU A 248 4.26 -6.79 -25.09
C GLU A 248 5.61 -6.09 -24.86
N ALA A 249 5.67 -5.10 -23.98
CA ALA A 249 6.90 -4.39 -23.66
C ALA A 249 7.93 -5.25 -22.92
N LEU A 250 7.49 -6.18 -22.05
CA LEU A 250 8.38 -7.10 -21.34
C LEU A 250 9.00 -8.16 -22.27
N GLU A 251 8.28 -8.57 -23.32
CA GLU A 251 8.76 -9.55 -24.32
C GLU A 251 9.61 -8.90 -25.42
N ALA A 252 9.52 -7.58 -25.61
CA ALA A 252 10.28 -6.86 -26.62
C ALA A 252 11.77 -6.81 -26.29
N SER A 253 12.59 -7.55 -27.04
CA SER A 253 14.07 -7.53 -26.93
C SER A 253 14.69 -6.14 -27.12
N THR A 254 14.02 -5.24 -27.84
CA THR A 254 14.44 -3.86 -28.12
C THR A 254 14.21 -2.87 -26.96
N MET A 255 13.43 -3.24 -25.94
CA MET A 255 13.19 -2.43 -24.74
C MET A 255 14.28 -2.60 -23.67
N THR A 256 15.31 -3.39 -23.96
CA THR A 256 16.52 -3.46 -23.12
C THR A 256 17.41 -2.25 -23.40
N LEU A 257 17.89 -1.57 -22.35
CA LEU A 257 18.97 -0.58 -22.52
C LEU A 257 20.14 -1.29 -23.22
N PRO A 258 20.70 -0.72 -24.31
CA PRO A 258 21.87 -1.30 -24.96
C PRO A 258 22.98 -1.45 -23.91
N SER A 259 23.56 -2.64 -23.88
CA SER A 259 24.68 -3.02 -23.00
C SER A 259 25.92 -2.18 -23.25
#